data_AF-A0A8C7F6X4-F1
#
_entry.id   AF-A0A8C7F6X4-F1
#
_cell.length_a   1.000
_cell.length_b   1.000
_cell.length_c   1.000
_cell.angle_alpha   90.00
_cell.angle_beta   90.00
_cell.angle_gamma   90.00
#
_symmetry.space_group_name_H-M   'P 1'
#
loop_
_entity.id
_entity.type
_entity.pdbx_description
1 polymer ?
#
loop_
_entity_poly.entity_id
_entity_poly.type
_entity_poly.pdbx_seq_one_letter_code
_entity_poly.pdbx_strand_id
1 'polypeptide(L)'
;MVLARQGRDGAGQIGDILQWWAQLSPPLSESFFMVKGAALFLQQGTNAQGPKTPTHHKLAGDLPQHLQVMINTLRSEDRIKLAVRLESGWSDRVRYMVVVYTSGRQDTEENILLGMDFTDKDSKSCSIGMVLPLWSDTKIHLDGDGGFSVNTGGRSHVFKPVSVQAMWSALQILHKACEVSRRYNYFPGGMALTWMGFYESCITSEQSCINEWNAMTDLETTRPDSPAMFVDRPTESERTECAIKAKLRTIMMFRDLENVTSKEIRVELEQHMSCNLKEYKEFIDNEMLLILGQMDKATLIFDHLYLGSEWNASNLEELRDCGVGHILNVTREIDNFFPGMFTYHNIRVYDEEATDLLAHWNETYNFIVRAKKNQSKCLVHCKMGVSRSASTVIAYAMKEYGWTLEKAYNFVKQKRSIARPNAGFMRQLAEYEGILDARGPAIKRDRRLFATQRFNFSFTVCRSVQVYSAFRKYPLSFPTFCCVTG
;
A
#
# COMPACT_ATOMS: atom_id res chain seq x y z
N MET A 1 12.49 38.97 -13.19
CA MET A 1 11.34 39.90 -13.23
C MET A 1 10.33 39.29 -14.18
N VAL A 2 9.10 39.03 -13.70
CA VAL A 2 8.00 38.29 -14.37
C VAL A 2 8.25 36.75 -14.36
N LEU A 3 7.60 35.87 -13.59
CA LEU A 3 6.33 35.87 -12.87
C LEU A 3 6.48 35.28 -11.46
N ALA A 4 6.21 36.11 -10.46
CA ALA A 4 5.61 35.68 -9.20
C ALA A 4 4.08 35.82 -9.34
N ARG A 5 3.34 35.03 -8.57
CA ARG A 5 1.86 34.88 -8.48
C ARG A 5 1.28 33.77 -9.33
N GLN A 6 1.06 32.62 -8.69
CA GLN A 6 -0.23 31.94 -8.76
C GLN A 6 -0.49 31.32 -7.39
N GLY A 7 -1.45 31.92 -6.69
CA GLY A 7 -2.10 31.33 -5.53
C GLY A 7 -3.34 30.57 -5.97
N ARG A 8 -3.72 29.60 -5.14
CA ARG A 8 -5.03 28.95 -5.01
C ARG A 8 -5.66 28.42 -6.30
N ASP A 9 -5.51 27.11 -6.50
CA ASP A 9 -6.60 26.21 -6.90
C ASP A 9 -6.23 24.80 -6.40
N GLY A 10 -6.85 24.35 -5.31
CA GLY A 10 -6.59 23.02 -4.72
C GLY A 10 -6.98 21.86 -5.63
N ALA A 11 -7.86 22.10 -6.61
CA ALA A 11 -8.29 21.11 -7.60
C ALA A 11 -7.29 20.92 -8.75
N GLY A 12 -6.49 21.94 -9.09
CA GLY A 12 -5.48 21.85 -10.15
C GLY A 12 -4.28 21.00 -9.73
N GLN A 13 -3.85 21.10 -8.48
CA GLN A 13 -2.68 20.37 -7.96
C GLN A 13 -2.84 18.85 -7.99
N ILE A 14 -4.05 18.32 -7.73
CA ILE A 14 -4.29 16.86 -7.77
C ILE A 14 -4.28 16.35 -9.22
N GLY A 15 -4.90 17.11 -10.14
CA GLY A 15 -4.88 16.80 -11.57
C GLY A 15 -3.45 16.75 -12.11
N ASP A 16 -2.62 17.73 -11.74
CA ASP A 16 -1.22 17.81 -12.16
C ASP A 16 -0.37 16.69 -11.56
N ILE A 17 -0.55 16.36 -10.28
CA ILE A 17 0.16 15.25 -9.62
C ILE A 17 -0.23 13.91 -10.26
N LEU A 18 -1.51 13.65 -10.49
CA LEU A 18 -1.98 12.40 -11.10
C LEU A 18 -1.60 12.27 -12.57
N GLN A 19 -1.63 13.37 -13.33
CA GLN A 19 -1.25 13.42 -14.75
C GLN A 19 0.27 13.29 -14.95
N TRP A 20 1.07 13.77 -14.00
CA TRP A 20 2.52 13.59 -13.99
C TRP A 20 2.92 12.15 -13.64
N TRP A 21 2.24 11.50 -12.70
CA TRP A 21 2.48 10.10 -12.32
C TRP A 21 2.10 9.09 -13.41
N ALA A 22 1.06 9.37 -14.20
CA ALA A 22 0.62 8.47 -15.27
C ALA A 22 1.63 8.35 -16.44
N GLN A 23 2.55 9.31 -16.55
CA GLN A 23 3.63 9.31 -17.55
C GLN A 23 4.83 8.40 -17.18
N LEU A 24 4.89 7.87 -15.94
CA LEU A 24 6.09 7.22 -15.39
C LEU A 24 6.05 5.68 -15.27
N SER A 25 5.10 4.96 -15.90
CA SER A 25 5.01 3.49 -15.80
C SER A 25 5.53 2.74 -17.05
N PRO A 26 6.64 1.97 -16.98
CA PRO A 26 7.01 0.99 -18.01
C PRO A 26 6.27 -0.37 -17.81
N PRO A 27 6.17 -1.23 -18.84
CA PRO A 27 5.44 -2.51 -18.76
C PRO A 27 6.32 -3.62 -18.17
N LEU A 28 5.73 -4.58 -17.43
CA LEU A 28 5.97 -6.05 -17.43
C LEU A 28 5.68 -6.77 -16.08
N SER A 29 4.92 -7.87 -16.20
CA SER A 29 4.79 -9.10 -15.36
C SER A 29 3.51 -9.31 -14.52
N GLU A 30 2.90 -10.49 -14.69
CA GLU A 30 1.62 -10.90 -14.11
C GLU A 30 1.75 -11.20 -12.62
N SER A 31 1.19 -10.32 -11.81
CA SER A 31 0.85 -10.53 -10.41
C SER A 31 -0.40 -9.72 -10.13
N PHE A 32 -1.40 -10.27 -9.44
CA PHE A 32 -2.53 -9.45 -8.97
C PHE A 32 -2.22 -8.96 -7.56
N PHE A 33 -2.36 -7.66 -7.35
CA PHE A 33 -2.25 -7.03 -6.04
C PHE A 33 -3.64 -6.99 -5.41
N MET A 34 -3.81 -7.72 -4.30
CA MET A 34 -5.06 -7.76 -3.57
C MET A 34 -4.95 -6.94 -2.29
N VAL A 35 -5.83 -5.95 -2.15
CA VAL A 35 -6.17 -5.27 -0.90
C VAL A 35 -7.56 -5.72 -0.50
N LYS A 36 -7.89 -5.70 0.79
CA LYS A 36 -9.24 -6.02 1.24
C LYS A 36 -10.25 -5.08 0.58
N GLY A 37 -11.08 -5.62 -0.32
CA GLY A 37 -12.06 -4.85 -1.09
C GLY A 37 -11.59 -4.29 -2.44
N ALA A 38 -10.34 -4.51 -2.86
CA ALA A 38 -9.88 -4.15 -4.21
C ALA A 38 -8.85 -5.15 -4.75
N ALA A 39 -8.99 -5.59 -5.99
CA ALA A 39 -8.03 -6.45 -6.67
C ALA A 39 -7.57 -5.81 -7.96
N LEU A 40 -6.28 -5.47 -8.01
CA LEU A 40 -5.61 -4.84 -9.15
C LEU A 40 -4.80 -5.89 -9.91
N PHE A 41 -4.96 -5.96 -11.24
CA PHE A 41 -4.24 -6.90 -12.09
C PHE A 41 -3.11 -6.18 -12.85
N LEU A 42 -1.89 -6.73 -12.78
CA LEU A 42 -0.74 -6.23 -13.54
C LEU A 42 -0.66 -6.95 -14.91
N GLN A 43 -0.52 -6.20 -16.01
CA GLN A 43 -0.50 -6.73 -17.39
C GLN A 43 0.82 -7.42 -17.77
N GLN A 44 0.74 -8.50 -18.56
CA GLN A 44 1.83 -8.93 -19.45
C GLN A 44 1.30 -9.40 -20.82
N GLY A 45 2.11 -9.16 -21.85
CA GLY A 45 1.85 -9.48 -23.26
C GLY A 45 2.13 -10.95 -23.61
N THR A 46 1.39 -11.39 -24.64
CA THR A 46 1.45 -12.64 -25.41
C THR A 46 2.61 -13.61 -25.11
N ASN A 47 2.33 -14.64 -24.29
CA ASN A 47 2.64 -16.01 -24.68
C ASN A 47 1.79 -17.02 -23.92
N ALA A 48 1.27 -17.99 -24.67
CA ALA A 48 0.27 -18.95 -24.25
C ALA A 48 0.78 -19.88 -23.14
N GLN A 49 0.13 -19.85 -21.97
CA GLN A 49 -0.05 -21.01 -21.10
C GLN A 49 -1.25 -20.76 -20.17
N GLY A 50 -2.20 -21.70 -20.16
CA GLY A 50 -3.51 -21.57 -19.50
C GLY A 50 -3.46 -21.38 -17.98
N PRO A 51 -4.62 -21.04 -17.37
CA PRO A 51 -4.68 -20.63 -15.98
C PRO A 51 -4.33 -21.79 -15.03
N LYS A 52 -3.28 -21.63 -14.22
CA LYS A 52 -3.02 -22.47 -13.06
C LYS A 52 -3.87 -21.97 -11.88
N THR A 53 -4.51 -22.89 -11.19
CA THR A 53 -5.39 -22.68 -10.03
C THR A 53 -4.77 -21.77 -8.96
N PRO A 54 -5.51 -20.81 -8.38
CA PRO A 54 -4.99 -19.95 -7.31
C PRO A 54 -4.81 -20.73 -6.00
N THR A 55 -3.64 -20.61 -5.39
CA THR A 55 -3.37 -21.06 -4.02
C THR A 55 -4.14 -20.22 -3.00
N HIS A 56 -4.88 -20.89 -2.11
CA HIS A 56 -5.69 -20.30 -1.04
C HIS A 56 -4.93 -19.25 -0.20
N HIS A 57 -5.27 -17.97 -0.34
CA HIS A 57 -4.90 -16.93 0.62
C HIS A 57 -6.02 -16.74 1.66
N LYS A 58 -5.79 -17.20 2.90
CA LYS A 58 -6.73 -17.12 4.04
C LYS A 58 -7.04 -15.69 4.54
N LEU A 59 -6.47 -14.65 3.94
CA LEU A 59 -6.55 -13.25 4.42
C LEU A 59 -7.52 -12.36 3.61
N ALA A 60 -8.10 -12.83 2.51
CA ALA A 60 -8.82 -12.00 1.54
C ALA A 60 -10.36 -12.10 1.55
N GLY A 61 -10.96 -12.93 2.42
CA GLY A 61 -12.40 -13.19 2.42
C GLY A 61 -12.90 -13.78 1.09
N ASP A 62 -14.11 -13.40 0.66
CA ASP A 62 -14.84 -13.98 -0.49
C ASP A 62 -14.35 -13.45 -1.86
N LEU A 63 -13.47 -12.45 -1.87
CA LEU A 63 -13.01 -11.73 -3.06
C LEU A 63 -12.32 -12.65 -4.10
N PRO A 64 -11.43 -13.60 -3.75
CA PRO A 64 -10.82 -14.50 -4.73
C PRO A 64 -11.84 -15.39 -5.45
N GLN A 65 -12.88 -15.84 -4.73
CA GLN A 65 -13.96 -16.64 -5.31
C GLN A 65 -14.80 -15.79 -6.27
N HIS A 66 -15.18 -14.58 -5.86
CA HIS A 66 -15.91 -13.65 -6.74
C HIS A 66 -15.09 -13.26 -7.98
N LEU A 67 -13.78 -13.05 -7.86
CA LEU A 67 -12.91 -12.78 -9.00
C LEU A 67 -12.91 -13.89 -10.02
N GLN A 68 -12.87 -15.16 -9.58
CA GLN A 68 -12.95 -16.28 -10.51
C GLN A 68 -14.28 -16.29 -11.27
N VAL A 69 -15.39 -16.00 -10.60
CA VAL A 69 -16.71 -15.90 -11.24
C VAL A 69 -16.76 -14.72 -12.21
N MET A 70 -16.26 -13.54 -11.81
CA MET A 70 -16.21 -12.35 -12.68
C MET A 70 -15.41 -12.63 -13.95
N ILE A 71 -14.24 -13.28 -13.85
CA ILE A 71 -13.40 -13.65 -15.00
C ILE A 71 -14.16 -14.60 -15.93
N ASN A 72 -14.90 -15.56 -15.40
CA ASN A 72 -15.68 -16.51 -16.20
C ASN A 72 -16.87 -15.86 -16.93
N THR A 73 -17.33 -14.69 -16.47
CA THR A 73 -18.41 -13.92 -17.13
C THR A 73 -17.90 -13.04 -18.27
N LEU A 74 -16.60 -12.72 -18.32
CA LEU A 74 -16.02 -11.90 -19.38
C LEU A 74 -15.81 -12.69 -20.68
N ARG A 75 -15.72 -11.97 -21.80
CA ARG A 75 -15.29 -12.59 -23.06
C ARG A 75 -13.84 -13.06 -22.93
N SER A 76 -13.46 -14.07 -23.70
CA SER A 76 -12.12 -14.66 -23.66
C SER A 76 -10.97 -13.69 -23.97
N GLU A 77 -11.27 -12.58 -24.65
CA GLU A 77 -10.31 -11.54 -25.05
C GLU A 77 -10.17 -10.43 -23.99
N ASP A 78 -11.12 -10.33 -23.07
CA ASP A 78 -11.23 -9.22 -22.13
C ASP A 78 -10.60 -9.56 -20.79
N ARG A 79 -9.96 -8.58 -20.16
CA ARG A 79 -9.21 -8.77 -18.93
C ARG A 79 -9.60 -7.74 -17.89
N ILE A 80 -9.68 -8.17 -16.63
CA ILE A 80 -9.90 -7.27 -15.50
C ILE A 80 -8.60 -6.50 -15.25
N LYS A 81 -8.71 -5.18 -15.10
CA LYS A 81 -7.65 -4.29 -14.63
C LYS A 81 -7.74 -4.05 -13.14
N LEU A 82 -8.96 -3.80 -12.67
CA LEU A 82 -9.25 -3.53 -11.28
C LEU A 82 -10.67 -4.00 -10.96
N ALA A 83 -10.86 -4.66 -9.82
CA ALA A 83 -12.18 -4.92 -9.25
C ALA A 83 -12.24 -4.31 -7.85
N VAL A 84 -13.19 -3.41 -7.60
CA VAL A 84 -13.38 -2.71 -6.33
C VAL A 84 -14.74 -3.04 -5.76
N ARG A 85 -14.78 -3.55 -4.54
CA ARG A 85 -16.01 -3.77 -3.78
C ARG A 85 -16.59 -2.43 -3.37
N LEU A 86 -17.90 -2.28 -3.58
CA LEU A 86 -18.64 -1.09 -3.20
C LEU A 86 -19.47 -1.32 -1.94
N GLU A 87 -19.77 -0.23 -1.25
CA GLU A 87 -20.83 -0.15 -0.26
C GLU A 87 -22.19 -0.43 -0.95
N SER A 88 -23.04 -1.18 -0.27
CA SER A 88 -24.40 -1.51 -0.73
C SER A 88 -25.37 -1.18 0.39
N GLY A 89 -26.54 -0.61 0.04
CA GLY A 89 -27.62 -0.37 1.00
C GLY A 89 -28.25 -1.67 1.54
N TRP A 90 -27.96 -2.80 0.92
CA TRP A 90 -28.46 -4.13 1.29
C TRP A 90 -27.32 -4.99 1.85
N SER A 91 -27.51 -5.56 3.04
CA SER A 91 -26.49 -6.35 3.76
C SER A 91 -26.06 -7.63 3.04
N ASP A 92 -26.96 -8.17 2.22
CA ASP A 92 -26.81 -9.50 1.63
C ASP A 92 -26.21 -9.41 0.21
N ARG A 93 -26.25 -8.23 -0.42
CA ARG A 93 -25.77 -8.05 -1.79
C ARG A 93 -24.34 -7.55 -1.81
N VAL A 94 -23.52 -8.15 -2.68
CA VAL A 94 -22.14 -7.70 -2.91
C VAL A 94 -22.03 -7.11 -4.30
N ARG A 95 -21.44 -5.91 -4.40
CA ARG A 95 -21.25 -5.23 -5.67
C ARG A 95 -19.80 -4.91 -5.93
N TYR A 96 -19.44 -4.97 -7.20
CA TYR A 96 -18.12 -4.65 -7.69
C TYR A 96 -18.20 -3.65 -8.83
N MET A 97 -17.38 -2.61 -8.69
CA MET A 97 -16.96 -1.79 -9.82
C MET A 97 -15.74 -2.46 -10.45
N VAL A 98 -15.85 -2.87 -11.71
CA VAL A 98 -14.79 -3.60 -12.42
C VAL A 98 -14.34 -2.81 -13.63
N VAL A 99 -13.08 -2.40 -13.65
CA VAL A 99 -12.44 -1.83 -14.84
C VAL A 99 -11.97 -2.98 -15.70
N VAL A 100 -12.53 -3.11 -16.89
CA VAL A 100 -12.17 -4.14 -17.88
C VAL A 100 -11.48 -3.46 -19.04
N TYR A 101 -10.44 -4.09 -19.56
CA TYR A 101 -9.77 -3.65 -20.77
C TYR A 101 -9.69 -4.77 -21.79
N THR A 102 -9.56 -4.35 -23.05
CA THR A 102 -9.31 -5.21 -24.19
C THR A 102 -8.30 -4.55 -25.12
N SER A 103 -7.65 -5.33 -25.99
CA SER A 103 -6.88 -4.73 -27.09
C SER A 103 -7.86 -4.43 -28.22
N GLY A 104 -8.08 -3.14 -28.48
CA GLY A 104 -8.97 -2.65 -29.51
C GLY A 104 -8.51 -3.05 -30.91
N ARG A 105 -9.36 -2.82 -31.91
CA ARG A 105 -9.07 -3.17 -33.32
C ARG A 105 -7.85 -2.46 -33.90
N GLN A 106 -7.42 -1.38 -33.27
CA GLN A 106 -6.25 -0.58 -33.66
C GLN A 106 -5.00 -0.92 -32.83
N ASP A 107 -5.01 -2.04 -32.10
CA ASP A 107 -3.98 -2.41 -31.11
C ASP A 107 -3.81 -1.34 -30.01
N THR A 108 -4.88 -0.59 -29.78
CA THR A 108 -4.96 0.43 -28.74
C THR A 108 -5.73 -0.13 -27.56
N GLU A 109 -5.26 0.18 -26.35
CA GLU A 109 -5.94 -0.29 -25.15
C GLU A 109 -7.30 0.43 -24.99
N GLU A 110 -8.36 -0.36 -24.87
CA GLU A 110 -9.73 0.11 -24.74
C GLU A 110 -10.26 -0.29 -23.37
N ASN A 111 -10.81 0.67 -22.61
CA ASN A 111 -11.23 0.47 -21.22
C ASN A 111 -12.72 0.78 -21.05
N ILE A 112 -13.44 -0.08 -20.34
CA ILE A 112 -14.82 0.18 -19.88
C ILE A 112 -14.94 -0.12 -18.40
N LEU A 113 -16.00 0.42 -17.79
CA LEU A 113 -16.38 0.13 -16.42
C LEU A 113 -17.63 -0.75 -16.41
N LEU A 114 -17.59 -1.83 -15.64
CA LEU A 114 -18.71 -2.72 -15.42
C LEU A 114 -19.16 -2.65 -13.96
N GLY A 115 -20.47 -2.57 -13.73
CA GLY A 115 -21.10 -2.83 -12.44
C GLY A 115 -21.53 -4.28 -12.40
N MET A 116 -20.95 -5.03 -11.47
CA MET A 116 -21.19 -6.46 -11.30
C MET A 116 -21.84 -6.73 -9.94
N ASP A 117 -22.90 -7.53 -9.94
CA ASP A 117 -23.69 -7.84 -8.76
C ASP A 117 -23.60 -9.33 -8.39
N PHE A 118 -23.58 -9.59 -7.09
CA PHE A 118 -23.69 -10.91 -6.48
C PHE A 118 -24.86 -10.90 -5.50
N THR A 119 -25.74 -11.90 -5.60
CA THR A 119 -26.94 -12.04 -4.78
C THR A 119 -26.64 -12.29 -3.30
N ASP A 120 -25.50 -12.93 -3.00
CA ASP A 120 -24.99 -13.26 -1.67
C ASP A 120 -23.45 -13.38 -1.70
N LYS A 121 -22.79 -13.29 -0.54
CA LYS A 121 -21.33 -13.43 -0.35
C LYS A 121 -20.75 -14.77 -0.80
N ASP A 122 -21.57 -15.83 -0.81
CA ASP A 122 -21.16 -17.16 -1.25
C ASP A 122 -21.63 -17.49 -2.68
N SER A 123 -22.21 -16.51 -3.39
CA SER A 123 -22.81 -16.73 -4.70
C SER A 123 -21.80 -17.17 -5.76
N LYS A 124 -22.15 -18.23 -6.49
CA LYS A 124 -21.33 -18.80 -7.58
C LYS A 124 -21.64 -18.21 -8.96
N SER A 125 -22.58 -17.27 -9.01
CA SER A 125 -23.02 -16.59 -10.23
C SER A 125 -22.97 -15.08 -10.03
N CYS A 126 -22.56 -14.37 -11.07
CA CYS A 126 -22.50 -12.91 -11.10
C CYS A 126 -23.35 -12.40 -12.26
N SER A 127 -24.05 -11.28 -12.05
CA SER A 127 -24.81 -10.59 -13.10
C SER A 127 -24.21 -9.22 -13.38
N ILE A 128 -24.33 -8.76 -14.62
CA ILE A 128 -23.92 -7.40 -15.01
C ILE A 128 -25.13 -6.48 -14.84
N GLY A 129 -24.96 -5.43 -14.03
CA GLY A 129 -25.99 -4.43 -13.74
C GLY A 129 -25.76 -3.09 -14.40
N MET A 130 -24.53 -2.80 -14.83
CA MET A 130 -24.16 -1.52 -15.43
C MET A 130 -22.99 -1.70 -16.39
N VAL A 131 -23.03 -0.97 -17.51
CA VAL A 131 -21.92 -0.83 -18.45
C VAL A 131 -21.72 0.66 -18.69
N LEU A 132 -20.50 1.14 -18.45
CA LEU A 132 -20.17 2.55 -18.58
C LEU A 132 -18.87 2.71 -19.39
N PRO A 133 -18.93 3.31 -20.59
CA PRO A 133 -17.76 3.55 -21.42
C PRO A 133 -16.88 4.65 -20.83
N LEU A 134 -15.56 4.58 -21.03
CA LEU A 134 -14.63 5.63 -20.62
C LEU A 134 -14.18 6.42 -21.86
N TRP A 135 -14.97 7.41 -22.26
CA TRP A 135 -14.66 8.34 -23.36
C TRP A 135 -13.58 9.37 -22.99
N SER A 136 -13.05 10.08 -23.98
CA SER A 136 -12.06 11.15 -23.80
C SER A 136 -12.58 12.33 -22.96
N ASP A 137 -13.89 12.56 -22.93
CA ASP A 137 -14.54 13.62 -22.16
C ASP A 137 -14.97 13.17 -20.75
N THR A 138 -14.62 11.95 -20.35
CA THR A 138 -14.97 11.41 -19.02
C THR A 138 -14.38 12.29 -17.92
N LYS A 139 -15.22 12.72 -16.98
CA LYS A 139 -14.84 13.50 -15.81
C LYS A 139 -15.07 12.70 -14.54
N ILE A 140 -14.12 12.78 -13.62
CA ILE A 140 -14.20 12.11 -12.32
C ILE A 140 -14.18 13.20 -11.25
N HIS A 141 -15.11 13.15 -10.29
CA HIS A 141 -15.21 14.12 -9.21
C HIS A 141 -15.50 13.42 -7.88
N LEU A 142 -14.87 13.86 -6.78
CA LEU A 142 -15.13 13.31 -5.45
C LEU A 142 -16.50 13.76 -4.95
N ASP A 143 -17.25 12.87 -4.31
CA ASP A 143 -18.61 13.19 -3.85
C ASP A 143 -18.65 13.87 -2.47
N GLY A 144 -17.50 13.95 -1.76
CA GLY A 144 -17.40 14.49 -0.40
C GLY A 144 -17.93 13.54 0.69
N ASP A 145 -18.45 12.36 0.30
CA ASP A 145 -19.00 11.36 1.19
C ASP A 145 -18.27 10.01 1.11
N GLY A 146 -16.99 10.04 0.69
CA GLY A 146 -16.15 8.85 0.60
C GLY A 146 -16.35 8.00 -0.64
N GLY A 147 -16.99 8.58 -1.66
CA GLY A 147 -17.13 8.05 -2.99
C GLY A 147 -16.62 9.02 -4.06
N PHE A 148 -16.83 8.63 -5.31
CA PHE A 148 -16.54 9.46 -6.46
C PHE A 148 -17.60 9.24 -7.53
N SER A 149 -17.85 10.27 -8.32
CA SER A 149 -18.72 10.25 -9.48
C SER A 149 -17.89 10.15 -10.76
N VAL A 150 -18.37 9.35 -11.71
CA VAL A 150 -17.84 9.26 -13.07
C VAL A 150 -18.92 9.76 -14.02
N ASN A 151 -18.62 10.86 -14.71
CA ASN A 151 -19.50 11.48 -15.70
C ASN A 151 -18.94 11.25 -17.10
N THR A 152 -19.71 10.57 -17.95
CA THR A 152 -19.30 10.22 -19.31
C THR A 152 -20.50 10.11 -20.23
N GLY A 153 -20.42 10.66 -21.44
CA GLY A 153 -21.52 10.62 -22.41
C GLY A 153 -22.86 11.17 -21.88
N GLY A 154 -22.82 12.12 -20.94
CA GLY A 154 -24.00 12.71 -20.30
C GLY A 154 -24.64 11.87 -19.19
N ARG A 155 -24.05 10.73 -18.81
CA ARG A 155 -24.47 9.90 -17.66
C ARG A 155 -23.52 10.11 -16.50
N SER A 156 -24.06 10.24 -15.28
CA SER A 156 -23.29 10.36 -14.05
C SER A 156 -23.58 9.19 -13.12
N HIS A 157 -22.55 8.47 -12.70
CA HIS A 157 -22.67 7.33 -11.78
C HIS A 157 -21.77 7.55 -10.56
N VAL A 158 -22.30 7.27 -9.36
CA VAL A 158 -21.58 7.42 -8.09
C VAL A 158 -21.12 6.05 -7.60
N PHE A 159 -19.85 5.96 -7.18
CA PHE A 159 -19.23 4.77 -6.63
C PHE A 159 -18.75 5.05 -5.22
N LYS A 160 -19.11 4.18 -4.27
CA LYS A 160 -18.70 4.26 -2.86
C LYS A 160 -17.87 3.03 -2.50
N PRO A 161 -16.53 3.10 -2.58
CA PRO A 161 -15.65 1.98 -2.23
C PRO A 161 -15.70 1.65 -0.74
N VAL A 162 -15.54 0.37 -0.38
CA VAL A 162 -15.59 -0.08 1.02
C VAL A 162 -14.40 0.37 1.89
N SER A 163 -13.37 0.99 1.31
CA SER A 163 -12.24 1.54 2.05
C SER A 163 -11.56 2.67 1.30
N VAL A 164 -10.84 3.52 2.04
CA VAL A 164 -10.06 4.63 1.47
C VAL A 164 -8.97 4.12 0.52
N GLN A 165 -8.34 2.98 0.83
CA GLN A 165 -7.35 2.36 -0.04
C GLN A 165 -7.97 1.82 -1.35
N ALA A 166 -9.18 1.26 -1.28
CA ALA A 166 -9.93 0.82 -2.44
C ALA A 166 -10.35 2.00 -3.33
N MET A 167 -10.74 3.12 -2.70
CA MET A 167 -11.03 4.38 -3.38
C MET A 167 -9.82 4.95 -4.11
N TRP A 168 -8.66 5.01 -3.45
CA TRP A 168 -7.42 5.46 -4.08
C TRP A 168 -7.04 4.59 -5.30
N SER A 169 -7.10 3.27 -5.14
CA SER A 169 -6.81 2.32 -6.24
C SER A 169 -7.77 2.51 -7.43
N ALA A 170 -9.06 2.74 -7.16
CA ALA A 170 -10.06 3.05 -8.17
C ALA A 170 -9.70 4.30 -8.97
N LEU A 171 -9.42 5.40 -8.28
CA LEU A 171 -9.11 6.68 -8.91
C LEU A 171 -7.85 6.59 -9.76
N GLN A 172 -6.78 5.95 -9.26
CA GLN A 172 -5.53 5.77 -10.02
C GLN A 172 -5.78 5.08 -11.37
N ILE A 173 -6.53 3.98 -11.38
CA ILE A 173 -6.79 3.21 -12.60
C ILE A 173 -7.75 3.93 -13.54
N LEU A 174 -8.80 4.57 -12.99
CA LEU A 174 -9.74 5.33 -13.81
C LEU A 174 -9.07 6.53 -14.48
N HIS A 175 -8.21 7.27 -13.78
CA HIS A 175 -7.45 8.36 -14.39
C HIS A 175 -6.54 7.87 -15.50
N LYS A 176 -5.82 6.76 -15.30
CA LYS A 176 -4.99 6.13 -16.33
C LYS A 176 -5.82 5.71 -17.55
N ALA A 177 -6.97 5.08 -17.33
CA ALA A 177 -7.88 4.70 -18.41
C ALA A 177 -8.41 5.93 -19.19
N CYS A 178 -8.78 7.00 -18.49
CA CYS A 178 -9.25 8.24 -19.12
C CYS A 178 -8.12 8.96 -19.89
N GLU A 179 -6.87 8.87 -19.43
CA GLU A 179 -5.73 9.39 -20.18
C GLU A 179 -5.50 8.62 -21.48
N VAL A 180 -5.60 7.29 -21.47
CA VAL A 180 -5.55 6.47 -22.69
C VAL A 180 -6.65 6.90 -23.66
N SER A 181 -7.88 7.06 -23.17
CA SER A 181 -9.01 7.52 -24.00
C SER A 181 -8.79 8.92 -24.57
N ARG A 182 -8.18 9.83 -23.82
CA ARG A 182 -7.80 11.18 -24.31
C ARG A 182 -6.69 11.12 -25.34
N ARG A 183 -5.67 10.28 -25.11
CA ARG A 183 -4.52 10.13 -26.01
C ARG A 183 -4.92 9.58 -27.38
N TYR A 184 -5.87 8.65 -27.42
CA TYR A 184 -6.35 8.02 -28.65
C TYR A 184 -7.70 8.58 -29.14
N ASN A 185 -8.21 9.65 -28.52
CA ASN A 185 -9.45 10.34 -28.88
C ASN A 185 -10.67 9.40 -29.02
N TYR A 186 -10.99 8.65 -27.96
CA TYR A 186 -12.19 7.81 -27.96
C TYR A 186 -13.44 8.66 -27.71
N PHE A 187 -14.39 8.62 -28.64
CA PHE A 187 -15.65 9.38 -28.56
C PHE A 187 -16.87 8.50 -28.92
N PRO A 188 -18.08 8.87 -28.44
CA PRO A 188 -19.31 8.16 -28.78
C PRO A 188 -19.55 8.09 -30.30
N GLY A 189 -19.78 6.89 -30.83
CA GLY A 189 -20.00 6.68 -32.27
C GLY A 189 -18.71 6.51 -33.10
N GLY A 190 -17.54 6.53 -32.46
CA GLY A 190 -16.27 6.14 -33.08
C GLY A 190 -16.12 4.62 -33.25
N MET A 191 -14.95 4.17 -33.73
CA MET A 191 -14.63 2.74 -33.86
C MET A 191 -14.14 2.09 -32.56
N ALA A 192 -13.84 2.89 -31.54
CA ALA A 192 -13.40 2.44 -30.22
C ALA A 192 -14.60 2.05 -29.33
N LEU A 193 -14.37 1.15 -28.38
CA LEU A 193 -15.35 0.64 -27.41
C LEU A 193 -16.55 -0.09 -28.04
N THR A 194 -16.54 -0.40 -29.34
CA THR A 194 -17.67 -1.06 -30.03
C THR A 194 -18.07 -2.40 -29.42
N TRP A 195 -17.14 -3.06 -28.75
CA TRP A 195 -17.37 -4.30 -28.03
C TRP A 195 -18.24 -4.16 -26.78
N MET A 196 -18.43 -2.94 -26.26
CA MET A 196 -19.30 -2.69 -25.11
C MET A 196 -20.74 -3.15 -25.36
N GLY A 197 -21.19 -3.15 -26.63
CA GLY A 197 -22.53 -3.60 -27.00
C GLY A 197 -22.82 -5.06 -26.64
N PHE A 198 -21.78 -5.91 -26.57
CA PHE A 198 -21.91 -7.26 -26.01
C PHE A 198 -22.35 -7.20 -24.55
N TYR A 199 -21.65 -6.42 -23.72
CA TYR A 199 -21.95 -6.29 -22.30
C TYR A 199 -23.29 -5.59 -22.05
N GLU A 200 -23.66 -4.60 -22.88
CA GLU A 200 -24.98 -3.96 -22.81
C GLU A 200 -26.11 -4.96 -23.07
N SER A 201 -25.91 -5.91 -24.00
CA SER A 201 -26.87 -6.99 -24.27
C SER A 201 -26.92 -8.05 -23.16
N CYS A 202 -25.92 -8.08 -22.27
CA CYS A 202 -25.79 -9.02 -21.15
C CYS A 202 -26.16 -8.40 -19.79
N ILE A 203 -26.86 -7.27 -19.76
CA ILE A 203 -27.38 -6.72 -18.50
C ILE A 203 -28.51 -7.63 -17.99
N THR A 204 -28.22 -8.40 -16.94
CA THR A 204 -29.14 -9.41 -16.38
C THR A 204 -29.38 -9.27 -14.88
N SER A 205 -28.82 -8.23 -14.23
CA SER A 205 -29.09 -7.99 -12.81
C SER A 205 -30.56 -7.71 -12.54
N GLU A 206 -31.02 -8.02 -11.33
CA GLU A 206 -32.39 -7.69 -10.91
C GLU A 206 -32.68 -6.19 -11.05
N GLN A 207 -33.93 -5.83 -11.35
CA GLN A 207 -34.34 -4.43 -11.54
C GLN A 207 -33.99 -3.55 -10.33
N SER A 208 -34.03 -4.09 -9.11
CA SER A 208 -33.61 -3.40 -7.89
C SER A 208 -32.11 -3.04 -7.88
N CYS A 209 -31.24 -3.92 -8.39
CA CYS A 209 -29.82 -3.64 -8.57
C CYS A 209 -29.59 -2.60 -9.67
N ILE A 210 -30.27 -2.75 -10.82
CA ILE A 210 -30.18 -1.81 -11.94
C ILE A 210 -30.60 -0.40 -11.52
N ASN A 211 -31.68 -0.29 -10.73
CA ASN A 211 -32.14 0.99 -10.21
C ASN A 211 -31.10 1.63 -9.28
N GLU A 212 -30.37 0.84 -8.50
CA GLU A 212 -29.32 1.37 -7.61
C GLU A 212 -28.07 1.80 -8.38
N TRP A 213 -27.72 1.12 -9.48
CA TRP A 213 -26.64 1.57 -10.39
C TRP A 213 -26.99 2.85 -11.14
N ASN A 214 -28.28 3.05 -11.45
CA ASN A 214 -28.80 4.23 -12.15
C ASN A 214 -29.36 5.29 -11.20
N ALA A 215 -29.22 5.11 -9.89
CA ALA A 215 -29.68 6.08 -8.90
C ALA A 215 -28.83 7.35 -9.04
N MET A 216 -29.37 8.32 -9.78
CA MET A 216 -28.81 9.67 -9.82
C MET A 216 -29.09 10.34 -8.48
N THR A 217 -28.05 10.75 -7.77
CA THR A 217 -28.21 11.63 -6.61
C THR A 217 -28.43 13.05 -7.14
N ASP A 218 -29.61 13.29 -7.70
CA ASP A 218 -30.04 14.64 -8.03
C ASP A 218 -30.35 15.39 -6.73
N LEU A 219 -29.80 16.61 -6.62
CA LEU A 219 -29.87 17.58 -5.51
C LEU A 219 -28.93 17.34 -4.31
N GLU A 220 -27.70 17.82 -4.43
CA GLU A 220 -27.13 18.93 -3.62
C GLU A 220 -25.64 19.14 -3.96
N THR A 221 -25.35 19.61 -5.18
CA THR A 221 -24.08 20.30 -5.46
C THR A 221 -24.34 21.79 -5.35
N THR A 222 -24.21 22.36 -4.15
CA THR A 222 -24.14 23.81 -4.00
C THR A 222 -22.88 24.31 -4.71
N ARG A 223 -23.06 25.01 -5.83
CA ARG A 223 -22.01 25.82 -6.46
C ARG A 223 -21.36 26.71 -5.39
N PRO A 224 -20.02 26.79 -5.31
CA PRO A 224 -19.41 27.93 -4.65
C PRO A 224 -19.72 29.19 -5.46
N ASP A 225 -20.11 30.27 -4.77
CA ASP A 225 -20.29 31.59 -5.35
C ASP A 225 -18.96 32.16 -5.88
N SER A 226 -19.09 33.07 -6.84
CA SER A 226 -18.01 33.85 -7.47
C SER A 226 -17.18 34.66 -6.44
N PRO A 227 -15.93 35.05 -6.78
CA PRO A 227 -14.91 35.34 -5.78
C PRO A 227 -15.13 36.66 -5.05
N ALA A 228 -15.02 36.64 -3.72
CA ALA A 228 -14.86 37.85 -2.92
C ALA A 228 -13.39 38.31 -2.93
N MET A 229 -13.25 39.62 -3.07
CA MET A 229 -12.01 40.38 -3.26
C MET A 229 -11.05 40.31 -2.05
N PHE A 230 -9.76 40.45 -2.36
CA PHE A 230 -8.61 40.68 -1.46
C PHE A 230 -8.92 41.08 -0.01
N VAL A 231 -8.48 40.25 0.96
CA VAL A 231 -8.11 40.70 2.31
C VAL A 231 -6.91 39.90 2.83
N ASP A 232 -5.90 40.61 3.33
CA ASP A 232 -4.57 40.13 3.75
C ASP A 232 -4.54 39.65 5.23
N ARG A 233 -5.50 38.79 5.64
CA ARG A 233 -5.51 38.11 6.95
C ARG A 233 -6.10 36.71 6.82
N PRO A 234 -5.52 35.67 7.45
CA PRO A 234 -6.05 34.32 7.32
C PRO A 234 -7.45 34.24 7.95
N THR A 235 -8.44 33.91 7.12
CA THR A 235 -9.85 33.76 7.50
C THR A 235 -9.99 32.63 8.53
N GLU A 236 -11.05 32.67 9.34
CA GLU A 236 -11.40 31.59 10.28
C GLU A 236 -11.49 30.21 9.57
N SER A 237 -11.89 30.20 8.29
CA SER A 237 -11.83 29.04 7.39
C SER A 237 -10.41 28.49 7.20
N GLU A 238 -9.41 29.33 6.91
CA GLU A 238 -8.03 28.88 6.66
C GLU A 238 -7.38 28.29 7.92
N ARG A 239 -7.75 28.81 9.11
CA ARG A 239 -7.31 28.23 10.40
C ARG A 239 -7.95 26.87 10.65
N THR A 240 -9.23 26.74 10.33
CA THR A 240 -9.99 25.50 10.46
C THR A 240 -9.45 24.44 9.50
N GLU A 241 -9.20 24.80 8.24
CA GLU A 241 -8.55 23.95 7.24
C GLU A 241 -7.18 23.47 7.72
N CYS A 242 -6.32 24.35 8.23
CA CYS A 242 -5.01 23.95 8.75
C CYS A 242 -5.12 22.96 9.93
N ALA A 243 -6.09 23.18 10.83
CA ALA A 243 -6.38 22.27 11.94
C ALA A 243 -6.91 20.91 11.44
N ILE A 244 -7.81 20.90 10.46
CA ILE A 244 -8.31 19.71 9.77
C ILE A 244 -7.13 18.93 9.20
N LYS A 245 -6.25 19.57 8.41
CA LYS A 245 -5.08 18.91 7.80
C LYS A 245 -4.18 18.22 8.82
N ALA A 246 -3.88 18.90 9.94
CA ALA A 246 -3.02 18.36 10.98
C ALA A 246 -3.65 17.16 11.71
N LYS A 247 -4.94 17.26 12.04
CA LYS A 247 -5.68 16.20 12.75
C LYS A 247 -6.00 15.01 11.85
N LEU A 248 -6.39 15.26 10.61
CA LEU A 248 -6.64 14.25 9.59
C LEU A 248 -5.39 13.41 9.33
N ARG A 249 -4.22 14.04 9.15
CA ARG A 249 -2.93 13.33 9.06
C ARG A 249 -2.70 12.42 10.25
N THR A 250 -2.94 12.92 11.45
CA THR A 250 -2.77 12.13 12.69
C THR A 250 -3.67 10.90 12.68
N ILE A 251 -4.97 11.06 12.38
CA ILE A 251 -5.93 9.95 12.34
C ILE A 251 -5.52 8.90 11.30
N MET A 252 -5.21 9.34 10.07
CA MET A 252 -4.83 8.44 8.98
C MET A 252 -3.55 7.67 9.24
N MET A 253 -2.59 8.22 10.00
CA MET A 253 -1.35 7.52 10.36
C MET A 253 -1.55 6.37 11.36
N PHE A 254 -2.60 6.42 12.19
CA PHE A 254 -2.85 5.41 13.23
C PHE A 254 -4.00 4.46 12.91
N ARG A 255 -4.77 4.74 11.84
CA ARG A 255 -5.85 3.88 11.36
C ARG A 255 -5.36 2.84 10.36
N ASP A 256 -6.07 1.72 10.33
CA ASP A 256 -5.92 0.72 9.29
C ASP A 256 -6.69 1.16 8.04
N LEU A 257 -5.96 1.75 7.09
CA LEU A 257 -6.53 2.35 5.88
C LEU A 257 -7.18 1.32 4.92
N GLU A 258 -6.93 0.03 5.12
CA GLU A 258 -7.56 -1.04 4.34
C GLU A 258 -8.98 -1.36 4.78
N ASN A 259 -9.33 -1.05 6.02
CA ASN A 259 -10.59 -1.43 6.67
C ASN A 259 -11.44 -0.24 7.13
N VAL A 260 -11.06 0.98 6.73
CA VAL A 260 -11.73 2.20 7.14
C VAL A 260 -12.25 2.96 5.92
N THR A 261 -13.47 3.46 6.02
CA THR A 261 -14.15 4.30 5.02
C THR A 261 -13.79 5.78 5.24
N SER A 262 -13.92 6.63 4.21
CA SER A 262 -13.73 8.08 4.38
C SER A 262 -14.74 8.65 5.40
N LYS A 263 -15.96 8.10 5.42
CA LYS A 263 -16.99 8.47 6.39
C LYS A 263 -16.55 8.22 7.84
N GLU A 264 -15.97 7.07 8.14
CA GLU A 264 -15.48 6.76 9.49
C GLU A 264 -14.33 7.69 9.91
N ILE A 265 -13.38 7.97 9.00
CA ILE A 265 -12.29 8.91 9.27
C ILE A 265 -12.84 10.31 9.57
N ARG A 266 -13.83 10.77 8.81
CA ARG A 266 -14.48 12.07 9.01
C ARG A 266 -15.25 12.14 10.32
N VAL A 267 -16.01 11.11 10.68
CA VAL A 267 -16.72 11.05 11.97
C VAL A 267 -15.73 11.13 13.13
N GLU A 268 -14.59 10.43 13.05
CA GLU A 268 -13.54 10.53 14.06
C GLU A 268 -12.89 11.92 14.11
N LEU A 269 -12.67 12.54 12.94
CA LEU A 269 -12.12 13.89 12.85
C LEU A 269 -13.05 14.91 13.52
N GLU A 270 -14.37 14.83 13.28
CA GLU A 270 -15.39 15.67 13.93
C GLU A 270 -15.37 15.48 15.45
N GLN A 271 -15.26 14.24 15.94
CA GLN A 271 -15.13 13.95 17.38
C GLN A 271 -13.87 14.57 17.98
N HIS A 272 -12.73 14.45 17.30
CA HIS A 272 -11.45 14.96 17.77
C HIS A 272 -11.34 16.49 17.74
N MET A 273 -12.05 17.14 16.80
CA MET A 273 -12.08 18.59 16.69
C MET A 273 -13.25 19.23 17.47
N SER A 274 -14.21 18.42 17.93
CA SER A 274 -15.43 18.87 18.61
C SER A 274 -16.20 19.94 17.81
N CYS A 275 -16.20 19.81 16.49
CA CYS A 275 -16.90 20.70 15.57
C CYS A 275 -17.53 19.93 14.42
N ASN A 276 -18.57 20.50 13.83
CA ASN A 276 -19.22 19.95 12.65
C ASN A 276 -18.38 20.29 11.41
N LEU A 277 -18.04 19.28 10.59
CA LEU A 277 -17.20 19.45 9.40
C LEU A 277 -17.96 19.18 8.10
N LYS A 278 -19.30 19.28 8.11
CA LYS A 278 -20.15 19.01 6.94
C LYS A 278 -19.79 19.88 5.73
N GLU A 279 -19.41 21.14 5.95
CA GLU A 279 -19.02 22.07 4.89
C GLU A 279 -17.62 21.79 4.32
N TYR A 280 -16.80 21.00 5.03
CA TYR A 280 -15.43 20.65 4.63
C TYR A 280 -15.33 19.24 4.05
N LYS A 281 -16.45 18.58 3.73
CA LYS A 281 -16.50 17.22 3.17
C LYS A 281 -15.57 17.02 1.97
N GLU A 282 -15.72 17.85 0.95
CA GLU A 282 -14.90 17.79 -0.27
C GLU A 282 -13.42 18.09 0.02
N PHE A 283 -13.15 19.05 0.90
CA PHE A 283 -11.79 19.37 1.34
C PHE A 283 -11.13 18.21 2.10
N ILE A 284 -11.88 17.53 2.96
CA ILE A 284 -11.41 16.37 3.73
C ILE A 284 -11.10 15.21 2.78
N ASP A 285 -11.98 14.91 1.82
CA ASP A 285 -11.74 13.86 0.82
C ASP A 285 -10.50 14.16 -0.05
N ASN A 286 -10.38 15.40 -0.55
CA ASN A 286 -9.20 15.85 -1.30
C ASN A 286 -7.91 15.75 -0.47
N GLU A 287 -7.93 16.22 0.78
CA GLU A 287 -6.77 16.15 1.65
C GLU A 287 -6.46 14.70 2.04
N MET A 288 -7.45 13.81 2.21
CA MET A 288 -7.20 12.38 2.41
C MET A 288 -6.45 11.78 1.23
N LEU A 289 -6.83 12.06 -0.01
CA LEU A 289 -6.10 11.58 -1.18
C LEU A 289 -4.69 12.16 -1.27
N LEU A 290 -4.52 13.44 -0.97
CA LEU A 290 -3.20 14.07 -0.90
C LEU A 290 -2.34 13.43 0.18
N ILE A 291 -2.92 13.18 1.36
CA ILE A 291 -2.25 12.49 2.45
C ILE A 291 -1.86 11.09 2.01
N LEU A 292 -2.74 10.29 1.39
CA LEU A 292 -2.40 8.96 0.84
C LEU A 292 -1.26 9.04 -0.19
N GLY A 293 -1.31 10.00 -1.11
CA GLY A 293 -0.26 10.22 -2.11
C GLY A 293 1.06 10.72 -1.52
N GLN A 294 1.03 11.38 -0.36
CA GLN A 294 2.20 11.88 0.38
C GLN A 294 2.68 10.93 1.49
N MET A 295 1.88 9.93 1.83
CA MET A 295 2.03 9.11 3.03
C MET A 295 3.17 8.09 2.96
N ASP A 296 3.89 8.02 1.85
CA ASP A 296 5.19 7.36 1.88
C ASP A 296 6.24 8.23 1.19
N LYS A 297 6.84 9.13 1.96
CA LYS A 297 8.22 9.57 1.72
C LYS A 297 9.17 8.64 2.45
N ALA A 298 10.32 8.37 1.85
CA ALA A 298 11.35 7.57 2.51
C ALA A 298 11.80 8.29 3.79
N THR A 299 11.83 7.58 4.91
CA THR A 299 12.21 8.17 6.20
C THR A 299 13.72 8.15 6.36
N LEU A 300 14.34 9.32 6.53
CA LEU A 300 15.78 9.41 6.85
C LEU A 300 16.00 8.95 8.31
N ILE A 301 16.60 7.77 8.48
CA ILE A 301 16.89 7.19 9.79
C ILE A 301 18.25 7.69 10.30
N PHE A 302 19.27 7.64 9.44
CA PHE A 302 20.60 8.21 9.63
C PHE A 302 20.99 8.99 8.37
N ASP A 303 22.00 9.86 8.44
CA ASP A 303 22.41 10.73 7.32
C ASP A 303 22.66 9.98 5.99
N HIS A 304 23.06 8.71 6.07
CA HIS A 304 23.33 7.83 4.93
C HIS A 304 22.31 6.70 4.74
N LEU A 305 21.22 6.65 5.52
CA LEU A 305 20.28 5.52 5.55
C LEU A 305 18.81 5.98 5.57
N TYR A 306 18.08 5.61 4.53
CA TYR A 306 16.63 5.74 4.43
C TYR A 306 15.93 4.40 4.66
N LEU A 307 14.74 4.46 5.25
CA LEU A 307 13.79 3.36 5.39
C LEU A 307 12.50 3.71 4.65
N GLY A 308 12.05 2.83 3.76
CA GLY A 308 10.85 3.08 2.95
C GLY A 308 10.12 1.81 2.48
N SER A 309 9.13 2.03 1.63
CA SER A 309 8.29 1.02 0.98
C SER A 309 8.70 0.80 -0.49
N GLU A 310 7.99 -0.09 -1.17
CA GLU A 310 8.18 -0.33 -2.60
C GLU A 310 7.95 0.93 -3.43
N TRP A 311 7.01 1.78 -3.00
CA TRP A 311 6.70 3.06 -3.64
C TRP A 311 7.87 4.04 -3.56
N ASN A 312 8.59 4.05 -2.45
CA ASN A 312 9.82 4.86 -2.36
C ASN A 312 10.92 4.35 -3.28
N ALA A 313 10.99 3.03 -3.50
CA ALA A 313 11.99 2.41 -4.37
C ALA A 313 11.66 2.58 -5.86
N SER A 314 10.40 2.82 -6.22
CA SER A 314 9.95 3.07 -7.59
C SER A 314 9.97 4.55 -8.00
N ASN A 315 10.22 5.47 -7.06
CA ASN A 315 10.28 6.91 -7.36
C ASN A 315 11.71 7.36 -7.73
N LEU A 316 12.03 7.35 -9.03
CA LEU A 316 13.37 7.70 -9.53
C LEU A 316 13.83 9.10 -9.11
N GLU A 317 12.93 10.08 -9.16
CA GLU A 317 13.26 11.47 -8.85
C GLU A 317 13.56 11.67 -7.37
N GLU A 318 12.70 11.14 -6.49
CA GLU A 318 12.93 11.22 -5.05
C GLU A 318 14.23 10.50 -4.64
N LEU A 319 14.55 9.37 -5.27
CA LEU A 319 15.82 8.66 -5.05
C LEU A 319 17.03 9.53 -5.42
N ARG A 320 16.97 10.24 -6.56
CA ARG A 320 18.05 11.12 -7.02
C ARG A 320 18.18 12.37 -6.15
N ASP A 321 17.07 13.02 -5.83
CA ASP A 321 17.01 14.23 -5.00
C ASP A 321 17.48 13.94 -3.57
N CYS A 322 17.18 12.74 -3.06
CA CYS A 322 17.69 12.30 -1.77
C CYS A 322 19.18 11.95 -1.79
N GLY A 323 19.81 11.78 -2.96
CA GLY A 323 21.21 11.35 -3.10
C GLY A 323 21.40 9.85 -2.83
N VAL A 324 20.37 9.03 -3.10
CA VAL A 324 20.45 7.58 -2.99
C VAL A 324 21.26 7.03 -4.16
N GLY A 325 22.27 6.21 -3.86
CA GLY A 325 23.01 5.45 -4.88
C GLY A 325 22.97 3.94 -4.66
N HIS A 326 22.47 3.51 -3.50
CA HIS A 326 22.39 2.11 -3.09
C HIS A 326 20.97 1.77 -2.65
N ILE A 327 20.46 0.63 -3.10
CA ILE A 327 19.11 0.17 -2.74
C ILE A 327 19.18 -1.28 -2.26
N LEU A 328 18.75 -1.49 -1.01
CA LEU A 328 18.61 -2.80 -0.39
C LEU A 328 17.14 -3.22 -0.46
N ASN A 329 16.85 -4.20 -1.31
CA ASN A 329 15.52 -4.76 -1.50
C ASN A 329 15.37 -6.01 -0.62
N VAL A 330 14.55 -5.92 0.42
CA VAL A 330 14.28 -7.02 1.37
C VAL A 330 12.91 -7.64 1.09
N THR A 331 12.70 -8.07 -0.15
CA THR A 331 11.45 -8.71 -0.60
C THR A 331 11.72 -9.84 -1.56
N ARG A 332 10.85 -10.85 -1.59
CA ARG A 332 10.89 -11.88 -2.61
C ARG A 332 10.09 -11.47 -3.85
N GLU A 333 8.99 -10.79 -3.61
CA GLU A 333 7.91 -10.50 -4.55
C GLU A 333 8.10 -9.22 -5.39
N ILE A 334 9.04 -8.34 -5.03
CA ILE A 334 9.28 -7.09 -5.77
C ILE A 334 10.66 -7.13 -6.41
N ASP A 335 10.70 -6.87 -7.72
CA ASP A 335 11.94 -6.72 -8.47
C ASP A 335 12.49 -5.29 -8.39
N ASN A 336 13.73 -5.14 -8.85
CA ASN A 336 14.41 -3.85 -8.82
C ASN A 336 13.90 -2.96 -9.95
N PHE A 337 13.40 -1.78 -9.60
CA PHE A 337 12.79 -0.86 -10.56
C PHE A 337 13.79 -0.24 -11.56
N PHE A 338 15.04 0.00 -11.15
CA PHE A 338 16.02 0.73 -11.96
C PHE A 338 17.38 0.00 -12.05
N PRO A 339 17.42 -1.24 -12.57
CA PRO A 339 18.66 -2.00 -12.67
C PRO A 339 19.68 -1.26 -13.54
N GLY A 340 20.91 -1.12 -13.05
CA GLY A 340 22.01 -0.41 -13.72
C GLY A 340 22.11 1.08 -13.41
N MET A 341 21.10 1.69 -12.78
CA MET A 341 21.17 3.09 -12.32
C MET A 341 21.60 3.20 -10.85
N PHE A 342 21.23 2.22 -10.03
CA PHE A 342 21.62 2.13 -8.63
C PHE A 342 22.36 0.82 -8.36
N THR A 343 23.17 0.81 -7.31
CA THR A 343 23.76 -0.43 -6.81
C THR A 343 22.72 -1.16 -5.96
N TYR A 344 22.32 -2.37 -6.37
CA TYR A 344 21.32 -3.15 -5.65
C TYR A 344 21.93 -4.30 -4.85
N HIS A 345 21.28 -4.63 -3.74
CA HIS A 345 21.43 -5.92 -3.05
C HIS A 345 20.05 -6.45 -2.69
N ASN A 346 19.82 -7.74 -2.91
CA ASN A 346 18.50 -8.36 -2.81
C ASN A 346 18.50 -9.47 -1.76
N ILE A 347 17.64 -9.35 -0.76
CA ILE A 347 17.32 -10.40 0.20
C ILE A 347 15.92 -10.91 -0.12
N ARG A 348 15.84 -12.03 -0.87
CA ARG A 348 14.59 -12.54 -1.45
C ARG A 348 13.77 -13.34 -0.42
N VAL A 349 13.04 -12.63 0.44
CA VAL A 349 12.25 -13.23 1.53
C VAL A 349 10.81 -12.67 1.64
N TYR A 350 9.89 -13.49 2.13
CA TYR A 350 8.51 -13.10 2.48
C TYR A 350 8.43 -12.50 3.89
N ASP A 351 7.33 -11.82 4.21
CA ASP A 351 7.09 -11.22 5.53
C ASP A 351 6.38 -12.19 6.47
N GLU A 352 7.03 -13.30 6.77
CA GLU A 352 6.45 -14.37 7.59
C GLU A 352 7.30 -14.61 8.83
N GLU A 353 6.68 -14.99 9.95
CA GLU A 353 7.41 -15.23 11.20
C GLU A 353 8.43 -16.36 11.12
N ALA A 354 8.25 -17.30 10.18
CA ALA A 354 9.15 -18.42 9.93
C ALA A 354 10.36 -18.04 9.05
N THR A 355 10.36 -16.86 8.44
CA THR A 355 11.45 -16.39 7.58
C THR A 355 12.69 -16.09 8.42
N ASP A 356 13.86 -16.59 7.99
CA ASP A 356 15.14 -16.28 8.63
C ASP A 356 15.76 -15.01 8.01
N LEU A 357 15.64 -13.88 8.70
CA LEU A 357 16.37 -12.64 8.38
C LEU A 357 17.73 -12.56 9.12
N LEU A 358 17.86 -13.26 10.25
CA LEU A 358 19.05 -13.27 11.09
C LEU A 358 20.30 -13.67 10.29
N ALA A 359 20.19 -14.70 9.44
CA ALA A 359 21.28 -15.15 8.57
C ALA A 359 21.79 -14.05 7.61
N HIS A 360 20.94 -13.09 7.25
CA HIS A 360 21.22 -12.05 6.25
C HIS A 360 21.69 -10.71 6.87
N TRP A 361 21.59 -10.51 8.20
CA TRP A 361 21.94 -9.22 8.81
C TRP A 361 23.43 -8.87 8.72
N ASN A 362 24.31 -9.86 8.57
CA ASN A 362 25.72 -9.57 8.36
C ASN A 362 26.01 -9.00 6.96
N GLU A 363 25.39 -9.56 5.92
CA GLU A 363 25.59 -9.09 4.54
C GLU A 363 24.88 -7.75 4.29
N THR A 364 23.66 -7.57 4.80
CA THR A 364 22.93 -6.29 4.69
C THR A 364 23.65 -5.17 5.42
N TYR A 365 24.23 -5.43 6.61
CA TYR A 365 25.09 -4.48 7.31
C TYR A 365 26.27 -4.03 6.44
N ASN A 366 27.00 -4.98 5.84
CA ASN A 366 28.15 -4.67 4.99
C ASN A 366 27.76 -3.84 3.76
N PHE A 367 26.58 -4.09 3.19
CA PHE A 367 26.05 -3.33 2.07
C PHE A 367 25.76 -1.87 2.45
N ILE A 368 25.08 -1.63 3.58
CA ILE A 368 24.78 -0.28 4.08
C ILE A 368 26.09 0.48 4.42
N VAL A 369 27.05 -0.19 5.06
CA VAL A 369 28.36 0.41 5.36
C VAL A 369 29.13 0.77 4.09
N ARG A 370 29.00 0.00 3.02
CA ARG A 370 29.62 0.32 1.72
C ARG A 370 29.04 1.60 1.14
N ALA A 371 27.71 1.76 1.18
CA ALA A 371 27.06 3.01 0.74
C ALA A 371 27.59 4.22 1.52
N LYS A 372 27.65 4.11 2.86
CA LYS A 372 28.20 5.13 3.76
C LYS A 372 29.65 5.50 3.41
N LYS A 373 30.51 4.50 3.18
CA LYS A 373 31.92 4.72 2.80
C LYS A 373 32.08 5.44 1.45
N ASN A 374 31.17 5.16 0.52
CA ASN A 374 31.14 5.81 -0.80
C ASN A 374 30.49 7.21 -0.77
N GLN A 375 30.24 7.77 0.42
CA GLN A 375 29.52 9.05 0.60
C GLN A 375 28.17 9.10 -0.14
N SER A 376 27.54 7.92 -0.28
CA SER A 376 26.25 7.73 -0.92
C SER A 376 25.23 7.31 0.11
N LYS A 377 23.94 7.57 -0.15
CA LYS A 377 22.88 7.12 0.74
C LYS A 377 22.30 5.78 0.26
N CYS A 378 21.85 5.00 1.23
CA CYS A 378 21.20 3.71 1.02
C CYS A 378 19.71 3.82 1.33
N LEU A 379 18.84 3.37 0.42
CA LEU A 379 17.44 3.08 0.73
C LEU A 379 17.33 1.60 1.10
N VAL A 380 16.75 1.31 2.26
CA VAL A 380 16.33 -0.04 2.64
C VAL A 380 14.82 -0.10 2.55
N HIS A 381 14.29 -0.94 1.67
CA HIS A 381 12.85 -1.07 1.49
C HIS A 381 12.39 -2.52 1.56
N CYS A 382 11.11 -2.66 1.92
CA CYS A 382 10.36 -3.88 1.68
C CYS A 382 9.09 -3.52 0.92
N LYS A 383 8.00 -4.27 1.08
CA LYS A 383 6.70 -3.91 0.51
C LYS A 383 6.13 -2.63 1.13
N MET A 384 5.81 -2.66 2.43
CA MET A 384 5.16 -1.54 3.14
C MET A 384 6.11 -0.63 3.93
N GLY A 385 7.40 -0.98 4.03
CA GLY A 385 8.33 -0.27 4.91
C GLY A 385 8.01 -0.41 6.40
N VAL A 386 7.36 -1.51 6.80
CA VAL A 386 6.84 -1.74 8.16
C VAL A 386 7.63 -2.80 8.92
N SER A 387 7.83 -3.99 8.34
CA SER A 387 8.38 -5.17 9.06
C SER A 387 9.78 -5.54 8.56
N ARG A 388 9.92 -6.26 7.42
CA ARG A 388 11.23 -6.73 6.90
C ARG A 388 12.34 -5.67 6.83
N SER A 389 12.08 -4.53 6.19
CA SER A 389 13.06 -3.45 6.07
C SER A 389 13.32 -2.76 7.40
N ALA A 390 12.29 -2.57 8.23
CA ALA A 390 12.45 -2.01 9.57
C ALA A 390 13.32 -2.92 10.45
N SER A 391 13.08 -4.23 10.45
CA SER A 391 13.92 -5.21 11.18
C SER A 391 15.37 -5.14 10.76
N THR A 392 15.64 -5.03 9.45
CA THR A 392 16.99 -4.91 8.91
C THR A 392 17.67 -3.61 9.35
N VAL A 393 16.94 -2.49 9.36
CA VAL A 393 17.45 -1.20 9.83
C VAL A 393 17.70 -1.20 11.35
N ILE A 394 16.85 -1.87 12.13
CA ILE A 394 17.04 -2.05 13.58
C ILE A 394 18.30 -2.87 13.84
N ALA A 395 18.47 -4.01 13.17
CA ALA A 395 19.67 -4.85 13.28
C ALA A 395 20.94 -4.08 12.89
N TYR A 396 20.88 -3.27 11.83
CA TYR A 396 21.97 -2.36 11.46
C TYR A 396 22.30 -1.39 12.59
N ALA A 397 21.31 -0.75 13.21
CA ALA A 397 21.52 0.21 14.30
C ALA A 397 22.13 -0.45 15.54
N MET A 398 21.68 -1.66 15.90
CA MET A 398 22.24 -2.44 16.99
C MET A 398 23.74 -2.72 16.77
N LYS A 399 24.10 -3.18 15.57
CA LYS A 399 25.48 -3.54 15.24
C LYS A 399 26.40 -2.33 15.05
N GLU A 400 25.96 -1.31 14.32
CA GLU A 400 26.80 -0.12 14.02
C GLU A 400 27.07 0.72 15.26
N TYR A 401 26.08 0.87 16.14
CA TYR A 401 26.15 1.80 17.27
C TYR A 401 26.21 1.09 18.64
N GLY A 402 26.24 -0.24 18.67
CA GLY A 402 26.25 -1.02 19.92
C GLY A 402 25.00 -0.79 20.76
N TRP A 403 23.85 -0.58 20.13
CA TRP A 403 22.59 -0.31 20.81
C TRP A 403 21.87 -1.61 21.19
N THR A 404 21.19 -1.57 22.33
CA THR A 404 20.24 -2.63 22.70
C THR A 404 19.08 -2.66 21.70
N LEU A 405 18.41 -3.81 21.59
CA LEU A 405 17.21 -3.98 20.75
C LEU A 405 16.16 -2.93 21.11
N GLU A 406 15.87 -2.74 22.40
CA GLU A 406 14.89 -1.77 22.86
C GLU A 406 15.22 -0.35 22.37
N LYS A 407 16.48 0.08 22.52
CA LYS A 407 16.92 1.42 22.09
C LYS A 407 16.84 1.57 20.57
N ALA A 408 17.31 0.58 19.83
CA ALA A 408 17.30 0.61 18.36
C ALA A 408 15.87 0.61 17.80
N TYR A 409 15.00 -0.25 18.33
CA TYR A 409 13.59 -0.31 17.96
C TYR A 409 12.90 1.03 18.24
N ASN A 410 13.04 1.57 19.46
CA ASN A 410 12.41 2.83 19.84
C ASN A 410 12.90 4.01 18.98
N PHE A 411 14.18 4.06 18.64
CA PHE A 411 14.73 5.09 17.75
C PHE A 411 14.12 5.01 16.34
N VAL A 412 14.08 3.82 15.74
CA VAL A 412 13.49 3.63 14.40
C VAL A 412 11.98 3.90 14.44
N LYS A 413 11.28 3.48 15.48
CA LYS A 413 9.86 3.73 15.70
C LYS A 413 9.55 5.22 15.86
N GLN A 414 10.42 5.97 16.55
CA GLN A 414 10.26 7.43 16.69
C GLN A 414 10.41 8.14 15.34
N LYS A 415 11.32 7.68 14.48
CA LYS A 415 11.52 8.24 13.13
C LYS A 415 10.41 7.82 12.16
N ARG A 416 10.02 6.54 12.18
CA ARG A 416 8.97 5.95 11.34
C ARG A 416 7.96 5.24 12.23
N SER A 417 6.90 5.95 12.62
CA SER A 417 5.87 5.50 13.57
C SER A 417 5.17 4.20 13.17
N ILE A 418 5.12 3.89 11.87
CA ILE A 418 4.51 2.66 11.37
C ILE A 418 5.44 1.43 11.43
N ALA A 419 6.73 1.60 11.76
CA ALA A 419 7.66 0.47 11.89
C ALA A 419 7.14 -0.54 12.93
N ARG A 420 6.91 -1.77 12.51
CA ARG A 420 6.38 -2.85 13.34
C ARG A 420 6.84 -4.20 12.77
N PRO A 421 8.08 -4.63 13.07
CA PRO A 421 8.53 -6.00 12.82
C PRO A 421 7.51 -7.04 13.28
N ASN A 422 7.36 -8.12 12.52
CA ASN A 422 6.56 -9.26 12.97
C ASN A 422 7.20 -9.96 14.19
N ALA A 423 6.44 -10.82 14.89
CA ALA A 423 6.90 -11.46 16.11
C ALA A 423 8.11 -12.40 15.90
N GLY A 424 8.21 -13.05 14.74
CA GLY A 424 9.36 -13.87 14.36
C GLY A 424 10.64 -13.04 14.23
N PHE A 425 10.57 -11.89 13.56
CA PHE A 425 11.71 -10.98 13.43
C PHE A 425 12.08 -10.32 14.75
N MET A 426 11.12 -10.01 15.62
CA MET A 426 11.43 -9.52 16.97
C MET A 426 12.21 -10.56 17.79
N ARG A 427 11.85 -11.86 17.70
CA ARG A 427 12.63 -12.94 18.34
C ARG A 427 14.03 -13.04 17.77
N GLN A 428 14.19 -12.98 16.45
CA GLN A 428 15.49 -13.00 15.80
C GLN A 428 16.35 -11.79 16.17
N LEU A 429 15.76 -10.59 16.31
CA LEU A 429 16.47 -9.40 16.76
C LEU A 429 16.98 -9.56 18.20
N ALA A 430 16.21 -10.18 19.09
CA ALA A 430 16.64 -10.47 20.45
C ALA A 430 17.78 -11.52 20.48
N GLU A 431 17.70 -12.53 19.62
CA GLU A 431 18.80 -13.49 19.42
C GLU A 431 20.06 -12.79 18.90
N TYR A 432 19.91 -11.85 17.96
CA TYR A 432 21.02 -11.07 17.42
C TYR A 432 21.69 -10.18 18.47
N GLU A 433 20.92 -9.58 19.38
CA GLU A 433 21.46 -8.86 20.54
C GLU A 433 22.39 -9.76 21.36
N GLY A 434 21.96 -10.98 21.68
CA GLY A 434 22.79 -11.97 22.39
C GLY A 434 24.06 -12.37 21.62
N ILE A 435 23.98 -12.50 20.29
CA ILE A 435 25.14 -12.78 19.43
C ILE A 435 26.13 -11.61 19.43
N LEU A 436 25.64 -10.36 19.37
CA LEU A 436 26.48 -9.16 19.40
C LEU A 436 27.17 -8.99 20.77
N ASP A 437 26.46 -9.25 21.86
CA ASP A 437 27.00 -9.22 23.21
C ASP A 437 28.13 -10.24 23.42
N ALA A 438 27.97 -11.45 22.86
CA ALA A 438 28.99 -12.49 22.93
C ALA A 438 30.23 -12.19 22.06
N ARG A 439 30.09 -11.35 21.03
CA ARG A 439 31.17 -11.02 20.06
C ARG A 439 31.90 -9.71 20.37
N GLY A 440 31.45 -8.93 21.34
CA GLY A 440 32.07 -7.64 21.68
C GLY A 440 33.34 -7.75 22.53
N PRO A 441 34.44 -7.03 22.23
CA PRO A 441 35.50 -6.80 23.20
C PRO A 441 34.98 -5.89 24.32
N ALA A 442 35.31 -6.23 25.57
CA ALA A 442 34.94 -5.47 26.77
C ALA A 442 35.48 -4.03 26.70
N ILE A 443 34.72 -3.07 26.15
CA ILE A 443 35.09 -1.65 26.18
C ILE A 443 33.89 -0.78 26.58
N LYS A 444 34.03 -0.25 27.80
CA LYS A 444 33.36 0.90 28.44
C LYS A 444 31.84 0.85 28.56
N ARG A 445 31.37 -0.05 29.44
CA ARG A 445 30.14 0.21 30.20
C ARG A 445 30.41 1.39 31.13
N ASP A 446 29.75 2.52 30.88
CA ASP A 446 29.66 3.62 31.83
C ASP A 446 28.94 3.11 33.08
N ARG A 447 29.71 2.80 34.13
CA ARG A 447 29.20 2.44 35.46
C ARG A 447 28.80 3.72 36.18
N ARG A 448 27.73 4.38 35.74
CA ARG A 448 26.97 5.33 36.57
C ARG A 448 25.49 5.14 36.27
N LEU A 449 24.73 5.01 37.36
CA LEU A 449 23.30 4.69 37.44
C LEU A 449 22.97 3.21 37.26
N PHE A 450 23.05 2.46 38.37
CA PHE A 450 21.91 1.76 38.96
C PHE A 450 22.31 1.35 40.37
N ALA A 451 22.21 2.30 41.30
CA ALA A 451 22.01 1.99 42.70
C ALA A 451 20.50 2.00 42.95
N THR A 452 20.02 0.93 43.61
CA THR A 452 18.74 0.83 44.31
C THR A 452 17.45 0.99 43.48
N GLN A 453 16.85 -0.15 43.12
CA GLN A 453 15.47 -0.41 43.55
C GLN A 453 15.20 -1.92 43.63
N ARG A 454 15.04 -2.40 44.85
CA ARG A 454 14.43 -3.71 45.15
C ARG A 454 12.99 -3.67 44.68
N PHE A 455 12.57 -4.66 43.89
CA PHE A 455 11.21 -5.14 43.92
C PHE A 455 11.21 -6.65 44.15
N ASN A 456 10.62 -7.03 45.27
CA ASN A 456 10.36 -8.41 45.67
C ASN A 456 9.40 -9.06 44.69
N PHE A 457 9.73 -10.26 44.22
CA PHE A 457 8.70 -11.28 43.95
C PHE A 457 9.16 -12.61 44.52
N SER A 458 8.34 -13.08 45.44
CA SER A 458 8.47 -14.33 46.19
C SER A 458 8.24 -15.52 45.27
N PHE A 459 9.11 -16.53 45.31
CA PHE A 459 8.74 -17.89 44.95
C PHE A 459 9.20 -18.84 46.05
N THR A 460 8.20 -19.39 46.72
CA THR A 460 8.29 -20.40 47.77
C THR A 460 8.92 -21.68 47.22
N VAL A 461 9.98 -22.14 47.89
CA VAL A 461 10.58 -23.46 47.73
C VAL A 461 9.79 -24.47 48.55
N CYS A 462 9.48 -25.64 47.97
CA CYS A 462 9.21 -26.85 48.75
C CYS A 462 10.01 -28.04 48.18
N ARG A 463 11.22 -28.23 48.74
CA ARG A 463 11.78 -29.46 49.33
C ARG A 463 10.90 -30.73 49.18
N SER A 464 11.36 -31.97 48.91
CA SER A 464 12.64 -32.68 49.06
C SER A 464 12.46 -34.07 48.40
N VAL A 465 13.53 -34.81 48.06
CA VAL A 465 13.81 -36.21 48.46
C VAL A 465 15.24 -36.60 48.00
N GLN A 466 15.90 -37.38 48.86
CA GLN A 466 17.31 -37.73 48.95
C GLN A 466 17.81 -38.85 47.99
N VAL A 467 19.08 -38.72 47.61
CA VAL A 467 20.22 -39.69 47.69
C VAL A 467 19.99 -41.15 47.24
N TYR A 468 20.79 -41.62 46.26
CA TYR A 468 21.73 -42.77 46.41
C TYR A 468 22.71 -42.86 45.22
N SER A 469 23.90 -43.38 45.53
CA SER A 469 25.14 -43.52 44.76
C SER A 469 25.15 -44.71 43.78
N ALA A 470 26.03 -44.68 42.74
CA ALA A 470 27.02 -45.73 42.43
C ALA A 470 27.67 -45.62 41.02
N PHE A 471 28.99 -45.37 41.02
CA PHE A 471 30.10 -46.06 40.32
C PHE A 471 30.09 -46.51 38.83
N ARG A 472 31.25 -46.19 38.19
CA ARG A 472 32.02 -46.90 37.10
C ARG A 472 31.45 -46.82 35.68
N LYS A 473 32.22 -46.73 34.57
CA LYS A 473 33.65 -46.85 34.24
C LYS A 473 33.86 -46.29 32.79
N TYR A 474 35.03 -45.70 32.51
CA TYR A 474 35.64 -45.37 31.19
C TYR A 474 35.70 -46.54 30.17
N PRO A 475 36.16 -46.41 28.89
CA PRO A 475 36.86 -45.29 28.21
C PRO A 475 36.47 -44.96 26.74
N LEU A 476 37.14 -43.91 26.23
CA LEU A 476 37.36 -43.45 24.85
C LEU A 476 37.86 -44.53 23.85
N SER A 477 37.55 -44.37 22.56
CA SER A 477 38.49 -44.62 21.44
C SER A 477 38.00 -44.03 20.10
N PHE A 478 38.91 -43.30 19.44
CA PHE A 478 38.88 -42.86 18.04
C PHE A 478 38.95 -44.05 17.05
N PRO A 479 38.70 -43.83 15.75
CA PRO A 479 39.86 -43.85 14.85
C PRO A 479 39.88 -42.77 13.75
N THR A 480 41.08 -42.67 13.21
CA THR A 480 41.71 -41.65 12.37
C THR A 480 41.80 -42.18 10.92
N PHE A 481 41.59 -41.30 9.93
CA PHE A 481 42.15 -41.25 8.55
C PHE A 481 42.18 -42.48 7.63
N CYS A 482 41.73 -42.31 6.38
CA CYS A 482 42.59 -42.44 5.19
C CYS A 482 41.97 -41.83 3.91
N CYS A 483 42.84 -41.17 3.14
CA CYS A 483 42.64 -40.70 1.77
C CYS A 483 42.59 -41.87 0.77
N VAL A 484 41.88 -41.71 -0.36
CA VAL A 484 42.32 -42.24 -1.66
C VAL A 484 41.84 -41.30 -2.78
N THR A 485 42.80 -40.82 -3.56
CA THR A 485 42.68 -40.18 -4.87
C THR A 485 42.29 -41.17 -5.95
N GLY A 486 41.50 -40.71 -6.93
CA GLY A 486 41.24 -41.37 -8.21
C GLY A 486 40.52 -40.42 -9.14
#